data_AF-U4QNX3-F1
#
_entry.id   AF-U4QNX3-F1
#
_cell.length_a   1.000
_cell.length_b   1.000
_cell.length_c   1.000
_cell.angle_alpha   90.00
_cell.angle_beta   90.00
_cell.angle_gamma   90.00
#
_symmetry.space_group_name_H-M   'P 1'
#
loop_
_entity.id
_entity.type
_entity.pdbx_description
1 polymer ?
#
loop_
_entity_poly.entity_id
_entity_poly.type
_entity_poly.pdbx_seq_one_letter_code
_entity_poly.pdbx_strand_id
1 'polypeptide(L)' 'MEIKYWSDIACPFCYIGSTRMKKAMKEVGIYDDTKLELKSFQLNPMEAKTAKSGDYINHFTSGKKELEADAKQKMAYIS' A
#
# COMPACT_ATOMS: atom_id res chain seq x y z
N MET A 1 22.21 -9.61 -1.68
CA MET A 1 21.62 -8.56 -2.55
C MET A 1 20.46 -7.91 -1.79
N GLU A 2 20.21 -6.61 -1.96
CA GLU A 2 19.12 -5.88 -1.26
C GLU A 2 18.30 -5.08 -2.28
N ILE A 3 16.97 -5.17 -2.20
CA ILE A 3 16.03 -4.39 -3.00
C ILE A 3 15.19 -3.52 -2.07
N LYS A 4 15.22 -2.21 -2.32
CA LYS A 4 14.39 -1.21 -1.64
C LYS A 4 13.31 -0.74 -2.60
N TYR A 5 12.07 -0.74 -2.15
CA TYR A 5 10.95 -0.30 -2.97
C TYR A 5 10.03 0.62 -2.19
N TRP A 6 9.47 1.60 -2.87
CA TRP A 6 8.58 2.60 -2.30
C TRP A 6 7.14 2.24 -2.60
N SER A 7 6.27 2.33 -1.61
CA SER A 7 4.83 2.11 -1.78
C SER A 7 4.05 3.16 -1.01
N ASP A 8 2.95 3.59 -1.63
CA ASP A 8 1.87 4.31 -0.98
C ASP A 8 0.68 3.33 -0.80
N ILE A 9 -0.05 3.47 0.29
CA ILE A 9 -1.27 2.70 0.59
C ILE A 9 -2.40 3.09 -0.36
N ALA A 10 -2.47 4.36 -0.78
CA ALA A 10 -3.49 4.85 -1.70
C ALA A 10 -3.27 4.41 -3.16
N CYS A 11 -2.16 3.73 -3.46
CA CYS A 11 -1.72 3.39 -4.81
C CYS A 11 -2.12 1.94 -5.20
N PRO A 12 -3.16 1.73 -6.02
CA PRO A 12 -3.53 0.39 -6.47
C PRO A 12 -2.43 -0.30 -7.29
N PHE A 13 -1.67 0.48 -8.06
CA PHE A 13 -0.55 -0.04 -8.84
C PHE A 13 0.62 -0.51 -7.99
N CYS A 14 0.80 0.07 -6.80
CA CYS A 14 1.87 -0.31 -5.89
C CYS A 14 1.58 -1.69 -5.26
N TYR A 15 0.31 -1.97 -4.95
CA TYR A 15 -0.14 -3.32 -4.56
C TYR A 15 0.07 -4.36 -5.68
N ILE A 16 -0.39 -4.04 -6.90
CA ILE A 16 -0.22 -4.93 -8.07
C ILE A 16 1.26 -5.16 -8.37
N GLY A 17 2.05 -4.09 -8.34
CA GLY A 17 3.49 -4.09 -8.63
C GLY A 17 4.27 -4.92 -7.62
N SER A 18 4.05 -4.71 -6.32
CA SER A 18 4.73 -5.50 -5.27
C SER A 18 4.38 -6.99 -5.36
N THR A 19 3.13 -7.33 -5.70
CA THR A 19 2.71 -8.72 -5.92
C THR A 19 3.41 -9.35 -7.13
N ARG A 20 3.44 -8.65 -8.27
CA ARG A 20 4.13 -9.10 -9.49
C ARG A 20 5.63 -9.24 -9.29
N MET A 21 6.25 -8.28 -8.61
CA MET A 21 7.68 -8.30 -8.25
C MET A 21 8.00 -9.55 -7.43
N LYS A 22 7.27 -9.80 -6.34
CA LYS A 22 7.47 -10.97 -5.48
C LYS A 22 7.28 -12.28 -6.25
N LYS A 23 6.30 -12.34 -7.15
CA LYS A 23 6.09 -13.52 -8.03
C LYS A 23 7.29 -13.75 -8.95
N ALA A 24 7.75 -12.72 -9.66
CA ALA A 24 8.91 -12.82 -10.55
C ALA A 24 10.19 -13.21 -9.79
N MET A 25 10.41 -12.67 -8.59
CA MET A 25 11.55 -13.04 -7.75
C MET A 25 11.55 -14.52 -7.35
N LYS A 26 10.37 -15.11 -7.12
CA LYS A 26 10.23 -16.54 -6.86
C LYS A 26 10.50 -17.37 -8.11
N GLU A 27 10.00 -16.94 -9.26
CA GLU A 27 10.21 -17.63 -10.55
C GLU A 27 11.69 -17.68 -10.94
N VAL A 28 12.46 -16.63 -10.66
CA VAL A 28 13.90 -16.59 -10.94
C VAL A 28 14.76 -17.12 -9.78
N GLY A 29 14.14 -17.61 -8.70
CA GLY A 29 14.83 -18.27 -7.59
C GLY A 29 15.66 -17.35 -6.67
N ILE A 30 15.42 -16.03 -6.67
CA ILE A 30 16.19 -15.07 -5.84
C ILE A 30 15.43 -14.57 -4.62
N TYR A 31 14.17 -15.01 -4.42
CA TYR A 31 13.29 -14.43 -3.40
C TYR A 31 13.83 -14.59 -1.97
N ASP A 32 14.28 -15.79 -1.59
CA ASP A 32 14.68 -16.09 -0.21
C ASP A 32 16.04 -15.48 0.16
N ASP A 33 16.93 -15.28 -0.83
CA ASP A 33 18.27 -14.72 -0.64
C ASP A 33 18.34 -13.19 -0.84
N THR A 34 17.23 -12.57 -1.25
CA THR A 34 17.15 -11.12 -1.47
C THR A 34 16.43 -10.44 -0.32
N LYS A 35 17.16 -9.57 0.39
CA LYS A 35 16.56 -8.73 1.42
C LYS A 35 15.64 -7.68 0.78
N LEU A 36 14.36 -7.71 1.13
CA LEU A 36 13.35 -6.74 0.71
C LEU A 36 13.12 -5.70 1.80
N GLU A 37 13.29 -4.41 1.47
CA GLU A 37 12.97 -3.30 2.36
C GLU A 37 11.87 -2.43 1.74
N LEU A 38 10.72 -2.34 2.41
CA LEU A 38 9.64 -1.43 2.04
C LEU A 38 9.93 -0.04 2.61
N LYS A 39 9.84 0.98 1.76
CA LYS A 39 9.92 2.39 2.13
C LYS A 39 8.56 3.06 1.91
N SER A 40 8.18 3.92 2.85
CA SER A 40 6.95 4.71 2.72
C SER A 40 7.08 5.75 1.62
N PHE A 41 6.01 5.94 0.85
CA PHE A 41 5.88 7.01 -0.15
C PHE A 41 4.52 7.67 -0.01
N GLN A 42 4.44 8.95 -0.34
CA GLN A 42 3.19 9.71 -0.38
C GLN A 42 3.03 10.27 -1.80
N LEU A 43 2.02 9.78 -2.53
CA LEU A 43 1.64 10.28 -3.85
C LEU A 43 1.20 11.75 -3.78
N ASN A 44 0.46 12.09 -2.72
CA ASN A 44 0.04 13.46 -2.46
C ASN A 44 0.63 13.99 -1.13
N PRO A 45 1.82 14.62 -1.16
CA PRO A 45 2.44 15.18 0.05
C PRO A 45 1.66 16.35 0.66
N MET A 46 0.72 16.96 -0.07
CA MET A 46 -0.13 18.04 0.47
C MET A 46 -1.26 17.51 1.36
N GLU A 47 -1.64 16.23 1.18
CA GLU A 47 -2.65 15.56 2.00
C GLU A 47 -2.20 15.46 3.46
N ALA A 48 -0.91 15.24 3.72
CA ALA A 48 -0.35 15.17 5.07
C ALA A 48 -0.55 16.46 5.90
N LYS A 49 -0.74 17.63 5.25
CA LYS A 49 -0.99 18.91 5.94
C LYS A 49 -2.44 19.14 6.30
N THR A 50 -3.36 18.38 5.72
CA THR A 50 -4.82 18.61 5.80
C THR A 50 -5.59 17.38 6.28
N ALA A 51 -4.99 16.20 6.22
CA ALA A 51 -5.60 14.92 6.57
C ALA A 51 -6.01 14.87 8.03
N LYS A 52 -7.32 14.73 8.26
CA LYS A 52 -7.90 14.39 9.55
C LYS A 52 -8.02 12.88 9.71
N SER A 53 -8.09 12.41 10.95
CA SER A 53 -8.36 11.01 11.25
C SER A 53 -9.68 10.60 10.59
N GLY A 54 -9.64 9.61 9.69
CA GLY A 54 -10.78 9.16 8.88
C GLY A 54 -10.80 9.64 7.42
N ASP A 55 -9.96 10.60 7.01
CA ASP A 55 -9.91 11.06 5.60
C ASP A 55 -9.48 9.97 4.64
N TYR A 56 -8.57 9.08 5.06
CA TYR A 56 -8.18 7.92 4.26
C TYR A 56 -9.37 6.99 4.00
N ILE A 57 -10.26 6.80 4.97
CA ILE A 57 -11.45 5.96 4.76
C ILE A 57 -12.40 6.65 3.78
N ASN A 58 -12.63 7.96 3.95
CA ASN A 58 -13.42 8.73 2.99
C ASN A 58 -12.81 8.75 1.59
N HIS A 59 -11.48 8.76 1.47
CA HIS A 59 -10.76 8.65 0.20
C HIS A 59 -11.06 7.31 -0.48
N PHE A 60 -10.98 6.20 0.25
CA PHE A 60 -11.27 4.87 -0.28
C PHE A 60 -12.76 4.62 -0.55
N THR A 61 -13.66 5.22 0.22
CA THR A 61 -15.12 5.05 0.06
C THR A 61 -15.76 6.12 -0.82
N SER A 62 -15.01 7.16 -1.21
CA SER A 62 -15.54 8.37 -1.88
C SER A 62 -16.73 8.99 -1.14
N GLY A 63 -16.73 8.92 0.21
CA GLY A 63 -17.80 9.42 1.06
C GLY A 63 -19.04 8.51 1.19
N LYS A 64 -19.01 7.28 0.66
CA LYS A 64 -20.09 6.31 0.82
C LYS A 64 -20.02 5.63 2.19
N LYS A 65 -20.92 6.00 3.10
CA LYS A 65 -21.00 5.46 4.47
C LYS A 65 -21.13 3.94 4.54
N GLU A 66 -21.83 3.34 3.57
CA GLU A 66 -22.05 1.89 3.48
C GLU A 66 -20.74 1.09 3.35
N LEU A 67 -19.70 1.71 2.76
CA LEU A 67 -18.41 1.08 2.51
C LEU A 67 -17.40 1.32 3.63
N GLU A 68 -17.70 2.18 4.61
CA GLU A 68 -16.76 2.53 5.69
C GLU A 68 -16.42 1.34 6.58
N ALA A 69 -17.39 0.47 6.88
CA ALA A 69 -17.17 -0.70 7.73
C ALA A 69 -16.21 -1.70 7.08
N ASP A 70 -16.43 -1.99 5.79
CA ASP A 70 -15.57 -2.89 5.00
C ASP A 70 -14.17 -2.29 4.79
N ALA A 71 -14.09 -0.97 4.52
CA ALA A 71 -12.82 -0.27 4.41
C ALA A 71 -12.01 -0.31 5.72
N LYS A 72 -12.64 -0.09 6.88
CA LYS A 72 -12.00 -0.21 8.21
C LYS A 72 -11.43 -1.61 8.44
N GLN A 73 -12.21 -2.64 8.13
CA GLN A 73 -11.78 -4.04 8.30
C GLN A 73 -10.58 -4.37 7.40
N LYS A 74 -10.61 -3.94 6.14
CA LYS A 74 -9.52 -4.18 5.18
C LYS A 74 -8.25 -3.41 5.52
N MET A 75 -8.38 -2.18 6.00
CA MET A 75 -7.22 -1.40 6.47
C MET A 75 -6.60 -2.00 7.73
N ALA A 76 -7.40 -2.55 8.64
CA ALA A 76 -6.90 -3.26 9.83
C ALA A 76 -6.15 -4.55 9.50
N TYR A 77 -6.43 -5.19 8.36
CA TYR A 77 -5.69 -6.37 7.89
C TYR A 77 -4.28 -6.04 7.36
N ILE A 78 -4.05 -4.77 6.98
CA ILE A 78 -2.78 -4.30 6.41
C ILE A 78 -1.84 -3.77 7.50
N SER A 79 -2.37 -3.43 8.68
CA SER A 79 -1.62 -2.90 9.83
C SER A 79 -1.22 -3.98 10.82
#